data_AF-A0A0S4JI53-F1
#
_entry.id   AF-A0A0S4JI53-F1
#
_cell.length_a   1.000
_cell.length_b   1.000
_cell.length_c   1.000
_cell.angle_alpha   90.00
_cell.angle_beta   90.00
_cell.angle_gamma   90.00
#
_symmetry.space_group_name_H-M   'P 1'
#
loop_
_entity.id
_entity.type
_entity.pdbx_description
1 polymer ?
#
loop_
_entity_poly.entity_id
_entity_poly.type
_entity_poly.pdbx_seq_one_letter_code
_entity_poly.pdbx_strand_id
1 'polypeptide(L)'
;MCNVTTSPPLLNAFAGIFPVMSYLHVPAKMSRPLWLMMGTCFLVDTSVIPTTSWARKSPFVFLTSSHTFLPWQWMPDPSALKIPEDYRKARYITGRLMMADTSSGRAVATHTYTVSPLRFHPTLDVCALSMSGAESDAFRTLLKQRQQEKYFTLSPSDAAQGTSIVVSGYRGIGRLGELDTLDASVLSKLSKEDQASLLAELQNVEGKQEFNACGLRVARKGVAVTTHGLCYNGMSGAPAQLSSLDATNGIERRGVCDGVLYGYAHQHEKEDAYPVEERGYIGYVPSTAILDWLREG
;
A
#
# COMPACT_ATOMS: atom_id res chain seq x y z
N MET A 1 40.41 12.60 -9.81
CA MET A 1 39.64 11.35 -10.03
C MET A 1 39.10 10.92 -8.67
N CYS A 2 37.84 11.26 -8.36
CA CYS A 2 37.20 10.85 -7.12
C CYS A 2 36.19 9.75 -7.45
N ASN A 3 36.63 8.50 -7.35
CA ASN A 3 35.74 7.35 -7.22
C ASN A 3 35.27 7.30 -5.77
N VAL A 4 34.01 7.68 -5.52
CA VAL A 4 33.27 7.24 -4.33
C VAL A 4 31.93 6.72 -4.82
N THR A 5 31.97 5.52 -5.39
CA THR A 5 30.83 4.60 -5.45
C THR A 5 30.55 4.09 -4.05
N THR A 6 29.57 4.66 -3.37
CA THR A 6 28.82 3.95 -2.32
C THR A 6 27.37 4.37 -2.41
N SER A 7 26.56 3.56 -3.09
CA SER A 7 25.10 3.62 -2.98
C SER A 7 24.73 3.49 -1.50
N PRO A 8 23.83 4.32 -0.95
CA PRO A 8 23.36 4.11 0.42
C PRO A 8 22.67 2.73 0.49
N PRO A 9 22.70 2.05 1.65
CA PRO A 9 22.30 0.66 1.75
C PRO A 9 20.79 0.53 1.56
N LEU A 10 20.38 0.10 0.36
CA LEU A 10 18.99 -0.25 -0.01
C LEU A 10 18.35 -1.23 1.01
N LEU A 11 19.16 -2.00 1.72
CA LEU A 11 18.77 -2.93 2.79
C LEU A 11 17.86 -2.31 3.87
N ASN A 12 17.97 -1.01 4.15
CA ASN A 12 17.18 -0.37 5.22
C ASN A 12 15.88 0.30 4.76
N ALA A 13 15.70 0.52 3.45
CA ALA A 13 14.61 1.34 2.93
C ALA A 13 13.26 0.59 2.86
N PHE A 14 13.27 -0.74 2.85
CA PHE A 14 12.06 -1.56 2.63
C PHE A 14 11.66 -2.40 3.87
N ALA A 15 12.45 -2.40 4.93
CA ALA A 15 12.17 -3.20 6.11
C ALA A 15 10.84 -2.76 6.75
N GLY A 16 9.96 -3.73 7.02
CA GLY A 16 8.60 -3.48 7.53
C GLY A 16 7.56 -3.10 6.47
N ILE A 17 7.92 -3.04 5.18
CA ILE A 17 7.03 -2.72 4.06
C ILE A 17 7.00 -3.93 3.12
N PHE A 18 5.81 -4.33 2.69
CA PHE A 18 5.62 -5.56 1.92
C PHE A 18 4.68 -5.35 0.73
N PRO A 19 5.00 -5.91 -0.44
CA PRO A 19 4.04 -6.06 -1.52
C PRO A 19 2.90 -7.00 -1.07
N VAL A 20 1.67 -6.61 -1.38
CA VAL A 20 0.49 -7.40 -1.10
C VAL A 20 -0.38 -7.50 -2.35
N MET A 21 -1.01 -8.65 -2.54
CA MET A 21 -2.02 -8.82 -3.60
C MET A 21 -3.29 -9.38 -3.02
N SER A 22 -4.42 -8.92 -3.53
CA SER A 22 -5.74 -9.37 -3.11
C SER A 22 -6.38 -10.29 -4.15
N TYR A 23 -7.14 -11.25 -3.63
CA TYR A 23 -7.84 -12.24 -4.44
C TYR A 23 -9.25 -12.43 -3.93
N LEU A 24 -10.19 -12.51 -4.85
CA LEU A 24 -11.57 -12.92 -4.61
C LEU A 24 -11.70 -14.43 -4.82
N HIS A 25 -12.18 -15.15 -3.82
CA HIS A 25 -12.52 -16.56 -3.94
C HIS A 25 -13.88 -16.85 -3.31
N VAL A 26 -14.81 -17.33 -4.13
CA VAL A 26 -16.12 -17.79 -3.66
C VAL A 26 -16.11 -19.32 -3.58
N PRO A 27 -16.16 -19.90 -2.36
CA PRO A 27 -16.15 -21.35 -2.18
C PRO A 27 -17.24 -22.04 -3.00
N ALA A 28 -16.90 -23.19 -3.60
CA ALA A 28 -17.76 -23.99 -4.48
C ALA A 28 -18.25 -23.30 -5.78
N LYS A 29 -18.05 -21.99 -5.97
CA LYS A 29 -18.45 -21.28 -7.20
C LYS A 29 -17.27 -20.93 -8.13
N MET A 30 -16.05 -20.88 -7.60
CA MET A 30 -14.84 -20.54 -8.35
C MET A 30 -13.81 -21.65 -8.28
N SER A 31 -13.36 -22.13 -9.44
CA SER A 31 -12.28 -23.13 -9.55
C SER A 31 -10.92 -22.56 -9.17
N ARG A 32 -10.72 -21.25 -9.35
CA ARG A 32 -9.51 -20.50 -8.96
C ARG A 32 -9.88 -19.13 -8.41
N PRO A 33 -9.14 -18.60 -7.42
CA PRO A 33 -9.28 -17.22 -7.00
C PRO A 33 -9.04 -16.25 -8.16
N LEU A 34 -9.82 -15.17 -8.21
CA LEU A 34 -9.64 -14.06 -9.14
C LEU A 34 -8.72 -13.02 -8.49
N TRP A 35 -7.58 -12.73 -9.12
CA TRP A 35 -6.75 -11.61 -8.71
C TRP A 35 -7.51 -10.29 -8.92
N LEU A 36 -7.51 -9.44 -7.90
CA LEU A 36 -8.21 -8.16 -7.91
C LEU A 36 -7.24 -7.02 -8.17
N MET A 37 -6.30 -6.82 -7.25
CA MET A 37 -5.43 -5.65 -7.21
C MET A 37 -4.09 -6.03 -6.56
N MET A 38 -3.07 -5.24 -6.90
CA MET A 38 -1.82 -5.22 -6.17
C MET A 38 -1.76 -3.95 -5.31
N GLY A 39 -1.05 -4.05 -4.20
CA GLY A 39 -0.89 -2.95 -3.26
C GLY A 39 0.39 -3.11 -2.45
N THR A 40 0.55 -2.21 -1.51
CA THR A 40 1.58 -2.23 -0.49
C THR A 40 0.91 -2.30 0.87
N CYS A 41 1.52 -3.01 1.81
CA CYS A 41 1.15 -2.94 3.21
C CYS A 41 2.41 -2.75 4.06
N PHE A 42 2.23 -2.33 5.30
CA PHE A 42 3.34 -2.16 6.23
C PHE A 42 2.95 -2.57 7.65
N LEU A 43 3.95 -3.03 8.40
CA LEU A 43 3.78 -3.53 9.74
C LEU A 43 3.70 -2.38 10.75
N VAL A 44 2.67 -2.38 11.59
CA VAL A 44 2.41 -1.29 12.54
C VAL A 44 2.80 -1.69 13.95
N ASP A 45 3.44 -0.76 14.67
CA ASP A 45 3.66 -0.89 16.09
C ASP A 45 2.32 -0.71 16.81
N THR A 46 1.79 -1.82 17.35
CA THR A 46 0.51 -1.82 18.06
C THR A 46 0.66 -1.46 19.54
N SER A 47 1.88 -1.28 20.05
CA SER A 47 2.09 -0.90 21.47
C SER A 47 1.52 0.48 21.80
N VAL A 48 1.42 1.37 20.81
CA VAL A 48 0.83 2.72 20.93
C VAL A 48 -0.69 2.74 20.74
N ILE A 49 -1.28 1.61 20.36
CA ILE A 49 -2.72 1.45 20.21
C ILE A 49 -3.20 0.80 21.53
N PRO A 50 -4.17 1.40 22.25
CA PRO A 50 -4.82 0.75 23.37
C PRO A 50 -5.21 -0.66 22.95
N THR A 51 -4.84 -1.66 23.75
CA THR A 51 -4.94 -3.07 23.35
C THR A 51 -6.40 -3.51 23.29
N THR A 52 -7.06 -3.13 22.20
CA THR A 52 -8.40 -3.56 21.81
C THR A 52 -8.42 -5.07 21.66
N SER A 53 -9.60 -5.66 21.85
CA SER A 53 -9.76 -7.12 21.89
C SER A 53 -9.35 -7.82 20.59
N TRP A 54 -9.38 -7.11 19.46
CA TRP A 54 -9.04 -7.62 18.14
C TRP A 54 -7.53 -7.57 17.87
N ALA A 55 -6.82 -6.52 18.29
CA ALA A 55 -5.38 -6.40 18.11
C ALA A 55 -4.62 -7.45 18.93
N ARG A 56 -5.11 -7.79 20.13
CA ARG A 56 -4.52 -8.84 20.98
C ARG A 56 -4.53 -10.24 20.35
N LYS A 57 -5.43 -10.50 19.40
CA LYS A 57 -5.58 -11.81 18.75
C LYS A 57 -4.65 -12.00 17.56
N SER A 58 -4.02 -10.92 17.08
CA SER A 58 -3.13 -10.98 15.92
C SER A 58 -1.71 -10.54 16.31
N PRO A 59 -0.71 -11.43 16.24
CA PRO A 59 0.68 -11.09 16.53
C PRO A 59 1.29 -10.07 15.56
N PHE A 60 0.65 -9.87 14.41
CA PHE A 60 1.02 -8.88 13.40
C PHE A 60 -0.23 -8.12 12.94
N VAL A 61 -0.14 -6.79 12.90
CA VAL A 61 -1.17 -5.93 12.30
C VAL A 61 -0.49 -5.14 11.20
N PHE A 62 -1.06 -5.24 10.00
CA PHE A 62 -0.59 -4.47 8.85
C PHE A 62 -1.65 -3.42 8.49
N LEU A 63 -1.20 -2.28 7.99
CA LEU A 63 -2.07 -1.32 7.33
C LEU A 63 -1.83 -1.31 5.83
N THR A 64 -2.92 -1.05 5.10
CA THR A 64 -2.96 -0.90 3.65
C THR A 64 -4.17 -0.06 3.26
N SER A 65 -4.36 0.17 1.97
CA SER A 65 -5.56 0.83 1.44
C SER A 65 -6.71 -0.16 1.28
N SER A 66 -7.95 0.29 1.54
CA SER A 66 -9.15 -0.53 1.40
C SER A 66 -9.44 -0.90 -0.06
N HIS A 67 -9.21 0.01 -1.00
CA HIS A 67 -9.44 -0.24 -2.43
C HIS A 67 -8.52 -1.34 -2.99
N THR A 68 -7.41 -1.66 -2.34
CA THR A 68 -6.60 -2.84 -2.66
C THR A 68 -7.42 -4.13 -2.49
N PHE A 69 -8.36 -4.20 -1.55
CA PHE A 69 -9.13 -5.42 -1.25
C PHE A 69 -10.59 -5.35 -1.70
N LEU A 70 -11.18 -4.15 -1.75
CA LEU A 70 -12.58 -3.92 -2.12
C LEU A 70 -12.67 -2.84 -3.22
N PRO A 71 -12.04 -3.03 -4.40
CA PRO A 71 -11.98 -1.98 -5.42
C PRO A 71 -13.36 -1.47 -5.86
N TRP A 72 -14.39 -2.32 -5.83
CA TRP A 72 -15.77 -1.94 -6.17
C TRP A 72 -16.41 -0.92 -5.21
N GLN A 73 -15.85 -0.67 -4.02
CA GLN A 73 -16.36 0.38 -3.13
C GLN A 73 -15.82 1.77 -3.49
N TRP A 74 -14.76 1.83 -4.30
CA TRP A 74 -13.99 3.03 -4.59
C TRP A 74 -14.10 3.45 -6.06
N MET A 75 -15.00 2.80 -6.82
CA MET A 75 -15.27 3.11 -8.21
C MET A 75 -16.63 3.83 -8.35
N PRO A 76 -16.77 4.81 -9.25
CA PRO A 76 -18.04 5.49 -9.50
C PRO A 76 -19.16 4.56 -9.98
N ASP A 77 -18.81 3.60 -10.83
CA ASP A 77 -19.73 2.58 -11.33
C ASP A 77 -19.16 1.17 -11.11
N PRO A 78 -19.54 0.49 -10.00
CA PRO A 78 -19.12 -0.87 -9.74
C PRO A 78 -19.63 -1.86 -10.80
N SER A 79 -20.73 -1.58 -11.49
CA SER A 79 -21.33 -2.50 -12.49
C SER A 79 -20.40 -2.73 -13.68
N ALA A 80 -19.48 -1.80 -13.96
CA ALA A 80 -18.44 -1.94 -14.97
C ALA A 80 -17.43 -3.07 -14.67
N LEU A 81 -17.35 -3.54 -13.42
CA LEU A 81 -16.50 -4.67 -13.06
C LEU A 81 -17.09 -5.98 -13.58
N LYS A 82 -16.22 -6.83 -14.15
CA LYS A 82 -16.55 -8.21 -14.59
C LYS A 82 -16.91 -9.17 -13.45
N ILE A 83 -17.02 -8.67 -12.22
CA ILE A 83 -17.34 -9.44 -11.02
C ILE A 83 -18.84 -9.27 -10.75
N PRO A 84 -19.65 -10.33 -10.73
CA PRO A 84 -21.06 -10.25 -10.34
C PRO A 84 -21.26 -9.60 -8.96
N GLU A 85 -22.32 -8.81 -8.81
CA GLU A 85 -22.60 -8.04 -7.59
C GLU A 85 -22.69 -8.93 -6.34
N ASP A 86 -23.31 -10.10 -6.45
CA ASP A 86 -23.50 -11.05 -5.35
C ASP A 86 -22.19 -11.62 -4.79
N TYR A 87 -21.09 -11.52 -5.55
CA TYR A 87 -19.74 -11.95 -5.17
C TYR A 87 -18.87 -10.83 -4.59
N ARG A 88 -19.29 -9.56 -4.66
CA ARG A 88 -18.53 -8.39 -4.17
C ARG A 88 -18.63 -8.23 -2.65
N LYS A 89 -18.17 -9.24 -1.91
CA LYS A 89 -18.28 -9.30 -0.44
C LYS A 89 -16.92 -9.50 0.21
N ALA A 90 -16.61 -8.71 1.23
CA ALA A 90 -15.31 -8.72 1.91
C ALA A 90 -14.90 -10.10 2.45
N ARG A 91 -15.86 -10.91 2.91
CA ARG A 91 -15.62 -12.27 3.42
C ARG A 91 -15.06 -13.27 2.39
N TYR A 92 -15.08 -12.92 1.11
CA TYR A 92 -14.54 -13.75 0.03
C TYR A 92 -13.12 -13.33 -0.36
N ILE A 93 -12.53 -12.35 0.32
CA ILE A 93 -11.25 -11.76 -0.07
C ILE A 93 -10.14 -12.24 0.84
N THR A 94 -9.06 -12.71 0.21
CA THR A 94 -7.79 -13.04 0.88
C THR A 94 -6.65 -12.25 0.26
N GLY A 95 -5.65 -11.92 1.07
CA GLY A 95 -4.41 -11.32 0.61
C GLY A 95 -3.26 -12.33 0.59
N ARG A 96 -2.31 -12.11 -0.32
CA ARG A 96 -0.97 -12.72 -0.28
C ARG A 96 0.06 -11.62 -0.08
N LEU A 97 0.76 -11.69 1.03
CA LEU A 97 1.93 -10.86 1.33
C LEU A 97 3.17 -11.56 0.78
N MET A 98 4.02 -10.88 0.02
CA MET A 98 5.29 -11.44 -0.45
C MET A 98 6.47 -10.81 0.27
N MET A 99 7.50 -11.61 0.50
CA MET A 99 8.79 -11.09 0.94
C MET A 99 9.53 -10.45 -0.22
N ALA A 100 10.23 -9.36 0.04
CA ALA A 100 11.17 -8.82 -0.93
C ALA A 100 12.57 -9.42 -0.75
N ASP A 101 13.25 -9.59 -1.88
CA ASP A 101 14.69 -9.78 -1.94
C ASP A 101 15.37 -8.49 -1.50
N THR A 102 16.15 -8.57 -0.43
CA THR A 102 16.83 -7.44 0.20
C THR A 102 17.91 -6.82 -0.69
N SER A 103 18.42 -7.56 -1.68
CA SER A 103 19.45 -7.09 -2.61
C SER A 103 18.87 -6.31 -3.79
N SER A 104 17.72 -6.77 -4.31
CA SER A 104 17.10 -6.21 -5.53
C SER A 104 15.87 -5.34 -5.25
N GLY A 105 15.28 -5.40 -4.05
CA GLY A 105 14.02 -4.75 -3.73
C GLY A 105 12.82 -5.35 -4.47
N ARG A 106 12.97 -6.54 -5.08
CA ARG A 106 11.91 -7.21 -5.84
C ARG A 106 11.15 -8.20 -4.98
N ALA A 107 9.85 -8.34 -5.23
CA ALA A 107 9.03 -9.35 -4.60
C ALA A 107 9.47 -10.76 -5.00
N VAL A 108 9.42 -11.70 -4.06
CA VAL A 108 9.78 -13.11 -4.25
C VAL A 108 8.51 -13.96 -4.13
N ALA A 109 7.96 -14.40 -5.26
CA ALA A 109 6.71 -15.16 -5.31
C ALA A 109 6.73 -16.47 -4.50
N THR A 110 7.91 -17.08 -4.31
CA THR A 110 8.06 -18.32 -3.53
C THR A 110 8.01 -18.12 -2.02
N HIS A 111 8.05 -16.88 -1.54
CA HIS A 111 7.98 -16.53 -0.12
C HIS A 111 6.72 -15.71 0.14
N THR A 112 5.58 -16.39 0.11
CA THR A 112 4.26 -15.80 0.30
C THR A 112 3.64 -16.22 1.62
N TYR A 113 2.82 -15.34 2.18
CA TYR A 113 2.06 -15.55 3.40
C TYR A 113 0.64 -15.09 3.21
N THR A 114 -0.33 -15.87 3.71
CA THR A 114 -1.73 -15.49 3.64
C THR A 114 -2.03 -14.43 4.68
N VAL A 115 -2.70 -13.36 4.26
CA VAL A 115 -3.22 -12.31 5.14
C VAL A 115 -4.70 -12.13 4.87
N SER A 116 -5.45 -11.79 5.90
CA SER A 116 -6.89 -11.54 5.76
C SER A 116 -7.23 -10.13 6.21
N PRO A 117 -8.17 -9.44 5.53
CA PRO A 117 -8.74 -8.21 6.05
C PRO A 117 -9.34 -8.44 7.42
N LEU A 118 -8.84 -7.71 8.40
CA LEU A 118 -9.30 -7.76 9.77
C LEU A 118 -10.41 -6.74 10.00
N ARG A 119 -10.20 -5.52 9.50
CA ARG A 119 -11.17 -4.42 9.62
C ARG A 119 -10.98 -3.43 8.48
N PHE A 120 -12.08 -2.91 7.96
CA PHE A 120 -12.11 -1.79 7.03
C PHE A 120 -12.56 -0.55 7.79
N HIS A 121 -11.95 0.60 7.51
CA HIS A 121 -12.51 1.86 7.97
C HIS A 121 -13.84 2.11 7.22
N PRO A 122 -14.91 2.58 7.90
CA PRO A 122 -16.22 2.74 7.28
C PRO A 122 -16.27 3.75 6.13
N THR A 123 -15.42 4.78 6.17
CA THR A 123 -15.45 5.91 5.21
C THR A 123 -14.09 6.29 4.63
N LEU A 124 -12.99 5.77 5.16
CA LEU A 124 -11.64 6.17 4.77
C LEU A 124 -10.98 4.99 4.06
N ASP A 125 -10.08 5.28 3.14
CA ASP A 125 -9.43 4.26 2.32
C ASP A 125 -8.26 3.59 3.05
N VAL A 126 -8.58 2.96 4.17
CA VAL A 126 -7.62 2.24 5.02
C VAL A 126 -8.22 0.95 5.56
N CYS A 127 -7.42 -0.11 5.50
CA CYS A 127 -7.75 -1.43 5.97
C CYS A 127 -6.63 -1.98 6.86
N ALA A 128 -7.02 -2.63 7.95
CA ALA A 128 -6.13 -3.40 8.80
C ALA A 128 -6.17 -4.86 8.35
N LEU A 129 -5.00 -5.47 8.19
CA LEU A 129 -4.83 -6.89 7.88
C LEU A 129 -4.25 -7.64 9.07
N SER A 130 -4.58 -8.93 9.16
CA SER A 130 -4.01 -9.86 10.14
C SER A 130 -3.42 -11.09 9.46
N MET A 131 -2.47 -11.70 10.16
CA MET A 131 -1.91 -13.03 9.88
C MET A 131 -2.11 -13.89 11.12
N SER A 132 -2.50 -15.16 10.95
CA SER A 132 -2.82 -16.04 12.08
C SER A 132 -2.29 -17.46 11.88
N GLY A 133 -2.17 -18.21 12.97
CA GLY A 133 -1.73 -19.60 12.96
C GLY A 133 -0.26 -19.78 12.57
N ALA A 134 0.08 -20.94 12.02
CA ALA A 134 1.45 -21.35 11.73
C ALA A 134 2.19 -20.43 10.73
N GLU A 135 1.46 -19.77 9.82
CA GLU A 135 2.06 -18.79 8.89
C GLU A 135 2.67 -17.61 9.65
N SER A 136 2.07 -17.21 10.77
CA SER A 136 2.59 -16.13 11.59
C SER A 136 3.94 -16.45 12.21
N ASP A 137 4.12 -17.67 12.74
CA ASP A 137 5.37 -18.08 13.35
C ASP A 137 6.50 -18.20 12.31
N ALA A 138 6.16 -18.72 11.12
CA ALA A 138 7.09 -18.79 9.99
C ALA A 138 7.49 -17.39 9.51
N PHE A 139 6.52 -16.47 9.39
CA PHE A 139 6.78 -15.08 9.02
C PHE A 139 7.67 -14.37 10.04
N ARG A 140 7.38 -14.52 11.34
CA ARG A 140 8.21 -13.95 12.43
C ARG A 140 9.66 -14.42 12.33
N THR A 141 9.85 -15.72 12.11
CA THR A 141 11.19 -16.31 12.00
C THR A 141 11.94 -15.71 10.81
N LEU A 142 11.27 -15.59 9.66
CA LEU A 142 11.89 -15.03 8.45
C LEU A 142 12.20 -13.53 8.60
N LEU A 143 11.32 -12.75 9.21
CA LEU A 143 11.57 -11.32 9.49
C LEU A 143 12.83 -11.13 10.33
N LYS A 144 13.01 -11.94 11.37
CA LYS A 144 14.21 -11.90 12.22
C LYS A 144 15.46 -12.29 11.44
N GLN A 145 15.40 -13.36 10.65
CA GLN A 145 16.52 -13.82 9.83
C GLN A 145 16.95 -12.77 8.79
N ARG A 146 15.99 -12.07 8.18
CA ARG A 146 16.25 -11.04 7.15
C ARG A 146 16.46 -9.64 7.72
N GLN A 147 16.40 -9.47 9.04
CA GLN A 147 16.48 -8.15 9.71
C GLN A 147 15.42 -7.15 9.18
N GLN A 148 14.24 -7.66 8.83
CA GLN A 148 13.11 -6.89 8.27
C GLN A 148 11.99 -6.63 9.31
N GLU A 149 12.20 -7.00 10.58
CA GLU A 149 11.31 -6.69 11.70
C GLU A 149 11.42 -5.19 12.08
N LYS A 150 10.86 -4.33 11.23
CA LYS A 150 10.66 -2.92 11.53
C LYS A 150 9.17 -2.60 11.57
N TYR A 151 8.78 -1.90 12.62
CA TYR A 151 7.41 -1.47 12.84
C TYR A 151 7.31 0.03 12.60
N PHE A 152 6.20 0.45 12.01
CA PHE A 152 5.86 1.86 11.87
C PHE A 152 5.01 2.32 13.04
N THR A 153 5.42 3.41 13.67
CA THR A 153 4.62 4.09 14.69
C THR A 153 3.78 5.16 14.01
N LEU A 154 2.45 5.09 14.19
CA LEU A 154 1.55 6.12 13.67
C LEU A 154 1.76 7.43 14.44
N SER A 155 1.88 8.54 13.71
CA SER A 155 2.02 9.86 14.31
C SER A 155 0.77 10.22 15.12
N PRO A 156 0.91 10.73 16.36
CA PRO A 156 -0.24 11.14 17.17
C PRO A 156 -0.82 12.49 16.73
N SER A 157 -0.17 13.18 15.78
CA SER A 157 -0.56 14.47 15.25
C SER A 157 -0.35 14.50 13.74
N ASP A 158 -1.23 15.21 13.02
CA ASP A 158 -1.08 15.41 11.59
C ASP A 158 0.18 16.23 11.28
N ALA A 159 0.87 15.89 10.19
CA ALA A 159 1.95 16.71 9.67
C ALA A 159 1.48 18.12 9.29
N ALA A 160 2.34 19.11 9.56
CA ALA A 160 2.08 20.49 9.18
C ALA A 160 2.22 20.68 7.66
N GLN A 161 1.55 21.70 7.12
CA GLN A 161 1.80 22.12 5.74
C GLN A 161 3.28 22.45 5.55
N GLY A 162 3.84 22.01 4.42
CA GLY A 162 5.26 22.16 4.10
C GLY A 162 6.15 21.05 4.63
N THR A 163 5.68 20.19 5.55
CA THR A 163 6.45 19.06 6.06
C THR A 163 6.82 18.10 4.92
N SER A 164 8.08 17.66 4.92
CA SER A 164 8.57 16.69 3.94
C SER A 164 8.25 15.27 4.38
N ILE A 165 7.64 14.50 3.49
CA ILE A 165 7.31 13.08 3.71
C ILE A 165 7.86 12.22 2.59
N VAL A 166 8.05 10.93 2.85
CA VAL A 166 8.46 9.94 1.85
C VAL A 166 7.43 8.82 1.84
N VAL A 167 6.94 8.48 0.65
CA VAL A 167 6.14 7.27 0.47
C VAL A 167 7.02 6.21 -0.15
N SER A 168 7.13 5.08 0.55
CA SER A 168 7.98 3.94 0.18
C SER A 168 7.11 2.70 0.04
N GLY A 169 7.11 2.08 -1.12
CA GLY A 169 6.22 0.93 -1.38
C GLY A 169 6.65 0.12 -2.58
N TYR A 170 5.74 -0.71 -3.08
CA TYR A 170 5.98 -1.60 -4.20
C TYR A 170 5.10 -1.21 -5.38
N ARG A 171 5.67 -1.15 -6.58
CA ARG A 171 4.92 -0.94 -7.83
C ARG A 171 4.94 -2.21 -8.68
N GLY A 172 4.01 -2.32 -9.61
CA GLY A 172 4.12 -3.31 -10.69
C GLY A 172 5.33 -3.01 -11.60
N ILE A 173 6.07 -4.04 -12.01
CA ILE A 173 7.21 -3.89 -12.93
C ILE A 173 6.71 -3.48 -14.32
N GLY A 174 7.37 -2.49 -14.94
CA GLY A 174 7.02 -2.00 -16.27
C GLY A 174 5.56 -1.51 -16.34
N ARG A 175 4.83 -1.94 -17.37
CA ARG A 175 3.45 -1.49 -17.64
C ARG A 175 2.48 -1.79 -16.48
N LEU A 176 2.73 -2.83 -15.69
CA LEU A 176 1.89 -3.17 -14.53
C LEU A 176 1.84 -2.03 -13.49
N GLY A 177 2.91 -1.24 -13.36
CA GLY A 177 2.93 -0.09 -12.44
C GLY A 177 2.40 1.20 -13.06
N GLU A 178 2.25 1.26 -14.39
CA GLU A 178 1.83 2.46 -15.12
C GLU A 178 0.34 2.46 -15.44
N LEU A 179 -0.28 1.28 -15.45
CA LEU A 179 -1.67 1.10 -15.86
C LEU A 179 -2.58 0.99 -14.66
N ASP A 180 -3.62 1.82 -14.64
CA ASP A 180 -4.73 1.63 -13.71
C ASP A 180 -5.56 0.43 -14.20
N THR A 181 -5.44 -0.70 -13.51
CA THR A 181 -6.12 -1.94 -13.86
C THR A 181 -7.61 -1.92 -13.54
N LEU A 182 -8.11 -0.88 -12.86
CA LEU A 182 -9.54 -0.66 -12.61
C LEU A 182 -10.20 0.22 -13.68
N ASP A 183 -9.43 0.98 -14.46
CA ASP A 183 -9.95 1.74 -15.59
C ASP A 183 -10.16 0.82 -16.81
N ALA A 184 -11.41 0.41 -17.02
CA ALA A 184 -11.82 -0.41 -18.16
C ALA A 184 -11.49 0.24 -19.53
N SER A 185 -11.33 1.56 -19.58
CA SER A 185 -10.96 2.29 -20.80
C SER A 185 -9.47 2.19 -21.15
N VAL A 186 -8.62 1.79 -20.20
CA VAL A 186 -7.18 1.58 -20.47
C VAL A 186 -6.99 0.49 -21.51
N LEU A 187 -7.72 -0.62 -21.41
CA LEU A 187 -7.63 -1.70 -22.39
C LEU A 187 -8.13 -1.27 -23.77
N SER A 188 -9.20 -0.47 -23.85
CA SER A 188 -9.77 -0.06 -25.13
C SER A 188 -8.89 0.94 -25.90
N LYS A 189 -8.01 1.66 -25.21
CA LYS A 189 -7.04 2.60 -25.80
C LYS A 189 -5.78 1.91 -26.37
N LEU A 190 -5.54 0.65 -26.03
CA LEU A 190 -4.37 -0.11 -26.48
C LEU A 190 -4.61 -0.80 -27.83
N SER A 191 -3.53 -1.03 -28.59
CA SER A 191 -3.56 -1.87 -29.79
C SER A 191 -3.96 -3.32 -29.44
N LYS A 192 -4.43 -4.10 -30.42
CA LYS A 192 -4.79 -5.53 -30.17
C LYS A 192 -3.60 -6.35 -29.66
N GLU A 193 -2.41 -6.07 -30.18
CA GLU A 193 -1.16 -6.71 -29.76
C GLU A 193 -0.80 -6.32 -28.32
N ASP A 194 -0.91 -5.04 -27.98
CA ASP A 194 -0.67 -4.53 -26.63
C ASP A 194 -1.69 -5.04 -25.61
N GLN A 195 -2.96 -5.16 -26.01
CA GLN A 195 -4.01 -5.76 -25.20
C GLN A 195 -3.67 -7.22 -24.89
N ALA A 196 -3.30 -8.00 -25.90
CA ALA A 196 -2.95 -9.41 -25.73
C ALA A 196 -1.72 -9.59 -24.83
N SER A 197 -0.69 -8.78 -25.04
CA SER A 197 0.53 -8.78 -24.21
C SER A 197 0.23 -8.43 -22.75
N LEU A 198 -0.53 -7.36 -22.51
CA LEU A 198 -0.93 -6.96 -21.16
C LEU A 198 -1.79 -8.02 -20.48
N LEU A 199 -2.77 -8.61 -21.19
CA LEU A 199 -3.59 -9.69 -20.64
C LEU A 199 -2.73 -10.90 -20.25
N ALA A 200 -1.68 -11.23 -21.02
CA ALA A 200 -0.73 -12.28 -20.67
C ALA A 200 0.11 -11.90 -19.43
N GLU A 201 0.50 -10.64 -19.28
CA GLU A 201 1.19 -10.15 -18.08
C GLU A 201 0.32 -10.27 -16.82
N LEU A 202 -0.96 -9.92 -16.92
CA LEU A 202 -1.94 -9.97 -15.83
C LEU A 202 -2.28 -11.39 -15.37
N GLN A 203 -2.01 -12.42 -16.20
CA GLN A 203 -2.22 -13.81 -15.80
C GLN A 203 -1.25 -14.28 -14.70
N ASN A 204 -0.06 -13.68 -14.62
CA ASN A 204 1.00 -14.07 -13.68
C ASN A 204 1.66 -12.82 -13.09
N VAL A 205 1.02 -12.21 -12.08
CA VAL A 205 1.48 -10.96 -11.44
C VAL A 205 2.26 -11.16 -10.14
N GLU A 206 2.24 -12.37 -9.57
CA GLU A 206 3.01 -12.70 -8.36
C GLU A 206 4.51 -12.53 -8.60
N GLY A 207 5.21 -11.83 -7.70
CA GLY A 207 6.64 -11.55 -7.83
C GLY A 207 7.00 -10.49 -8.87
N LYS A 208 6.03 -9.92 -9.59
CA LYS A 208 6.24 -8.82 -10.55
C LYS A 208 6.10 -7.44 -9.90
N GLN A 209 6.59 -7.31 -8.68
CA GLN A 209 6.63 -6.05 -7.95
C GLN A 209 8.07 -5.66 -7.63
N GLU A 210 8.36 -4.37 -7.74
CA GLU A 210 9.64 -3.81 -7.33
C GLU A 210 9.42 -2.60 -6.44
N PHE A 211 10.36 -2.39 -5.53
CA PHE A 211 10.32 -1.25 -4.65
C PHE A 211 10.42 0.06 -5.43
N ASN A 212 9.65 1.05 -4.99
CA ASN A 212 9.76 2.43 -5.43
C ASN A 212 9.51 3.38 -4.25
N ALA A 213 10.12 4.55 -4.30
CA ALA A 213 9.86 5.62 -3.35
C ALA A 213 9.64 6.95 -4.07
N CYS A 214 8.84 7.82 -3.47
CA CYS A 214 8.66 9.19 -3.89
C CYS A 214 8.70 10.12 -2.69
N GLY A 215 9.30 11.29 -2.88
CA GLY A 215 9.31 12.33 -1.86
C GLY A 215 8.20 13.33 -2.12
N LEU A 216 7.44 13.65 -1.08
CA LEU A 216 6.31 14.56 -1.15
C LEU A 216 6.46 15.69 -0.12
N ARG A 217 5.69 16.75 -0.32
CA ARG A 217 5.54 17.84 0.63
C ARG A 217 4.07 18.03 0.97
N VAL A 218 3.73 18.05 2.25
CA VAL A 218 2.34 18.18 2.70
C VAL A 218 1.80 19.53 2.23
N ALA A 219 0.71 19.50 1.46
CA ALA A 219 0.00 20.69 1.02
C ALA A 219 -1.10 21.06 2.02
N ARG A 220 -1.85 20.05 2.47
CA ARG A 220 -2.87 20.14 3.52
C ARG A 220 -3.08 18.76 4.15
N LYS A 221 -3.88 18.66 5.20
CA LYS A 221 -4.18 17.39 5.87
C LYS A 221 -4.61 16.32 4.84
N GLY A 222 -3.89 15.20 4.79
CA GLY A 222 -4.18 14.07 3.91
C GLY A 222 -3.85 14.29 2.43
N VAL A 223 -3.23 15.41 2.07
CA VAL A 223 -2.85 15.73 0.68
C VAL A 223 -1.43 16.27 0.63
N ALA A 224 -0.60 15.69 -0.22
CA ALA A 224 0.77 16.12 -0.45
C ALA A 224 1.05 16.33 -1.94
N VAL A 225 2.06 17.12 -2.25
CA VAL A 225 2.54 17.35 -3.61
C VAL A 225 3.86 16.62 -3.82
N THR A 226 3.99 15.95 -4.95
CA THR A 226 5.19 15.23 -5.34
C THR A 226 6.33 16.23 -5.58
N THR A 227 7.45 16.02 -4.88
CA THR A 227 8.66 16.83 -5.04
C THR A 227 9.70 16.13 -5.90
N HIS A 228 9.75 14.79 -5.84
CA HIS A 228 10.61 13.95 -6.67
C HIS A 228 10.11 12.50 -6.66
N GLY A 229 10.48 11.74 -7.70
CA GLY A 229 9.94 10.40 -7.94
C GLY A 229 8.50 10.45 -8.43
N LEU A 230 7.88 9.28 -8.58
CA LEU A 230 6.49 9.12 -9.01
C LEU A 230 5.79 8.09 -8.12
N CYS A 231 4.50 8.31 -7.87
CA CYS A 231 3.62 7.25 -7.37
C CYS A 231 3.15 6.39 -8.54
N TYR A 232 3.14 5.08 -8.36
CA TYR A 232 2.74 4.10 -9.37
C TYR A 232 1.65 3.19 -8.83
N ASN A 233 0.94 2.52 -9.73
CA ASN A 233 0.00 1.48 -9.37
C ASN A 233 0.71 0.35 -8.62
N GLY A 234 0.05 -0.11 -7.56
CA GLY A 234 0.62 -1.02 -6.55
C GLY A 234 1.19 -0.34 -5.31
N MET A 235 1.51 0.96 -5.36
CA MET A 235 2.01 1.66 -4.16
C MET A 235 0.89 1.97 -3.17
N SER A 236 -0.37 1.89 -3.56
CA SER A 236 -1.54 2.06 -2.68
C SER A 236 -1.40 1.24 -1.40
N GLY A 237 -1.60 1.87 -0.25
CA GLY A 237 -1.39 1.30 1.07
C GLY A 237 0.02 1.47 1.64
N ALA A 238 0.96 2.05 0.90
CA ALA A 238 2.29 2.39 1.41
C ALA A 238 2.23 3.43 2.55
N PRO A 239 3.18 3.38 3.50
CA PRO A 239 3.27 4.37 4.57
C PRO A 239 3.74 5.72 4.02
N ALA A 240 3.04 6.79 4.36
CA ALA A 240 3.53 8.16 4.27
C ALA A 240 4.41 8.45 5.50
N GLN A 241 5.73 8.39 5.32
CA GLN A 241 6.69 8.50 6.41
C GLN A 241 7.17 9.94 6.58
N LEU A 242 7.27 10.43 7.81
CA LEU A 242 7.91 11.70 8.07
C LEU A 242 9.40 11.62 7.70
N SER A 243 9.88 12.55 6.87
CA SER A 243 11.30 12.59 6.51
C SER A 243 12.14 12.95 7.73
N SER A 244 13.23 12.21 7.96
CA SER A 244 14.19 12.51 9.03
C SER A 244 14.96 13.82 8.80
N LEU A 245 14.88 14.42 7.62
CA LEU A 245 15.55 15.67 7.27
C LEU A 245 14.90 16.93 7.89
N ASP A 246 13.67 16.81 8.39
CA ASP A 246 12.96 17.90 9.10
C ASP A 246 13.19 17.86 10.63
N ALA A 247 14.21 17.11 11.09
CA ALA A 247 14.59 17.03 12.50
C ALA A 247 15.26 18.33 12.99
N THR A 248 14.48 19.41 13.11
CA THR A 248 14.88 20.69 13.71
C THR A 248 15.37 20.55 15.17
N ASN A 249 15.17 19.38 15.80
CA ASN A 249 15.58 19.10 17.17
C ASN A 249 16.49 17.84 17.33
N GLY A 250 17.13 17.36 16.26
CA GLY A 250 18.11 16.26 16.36
C GLY A 250 17.54 14.88 16.72
N ILE A 251 16.22 14.69 16.64
CA ILE A 251 15.56 13.39 16.84
C ILE A 251 15.34 12.71 15.48
N GLU A 252 16.00 11.57 15.27
CA GLU A 252 15.81 10.73 14.07
C GLU A 252 14.38 10.15 14.05
N ARG A 253 13.49 10.73 13.24
CA ARG A 253 12.08 10.30 13.12
C ARG A 253 11.86 9.09 12.19
N ARG A 254 12.86 8.22 12.01
CA ARG A 254 12.71 7.05 11.13
C ARG A 254 11.65 6.11 11.69
N GLY A 255 10.72 5.69 10.84
CA GLY A 255 9.62 4.79 11.21
C GLY A 255 8.36 5.48 11.72
N VAL A 256 8.33 6.82 11.80
CA VAL A 256 7.09 7.55 12.10
C VAL A 256 6.26 7.73 10.83
N CYS A 257 5.03 7.24 10.87
CA CYS A 257 4.09 7.23 9.75
C CYS A 257 2.98 8.26 9.96
N ASP A 258 2.91 9.23 9.07
CA ASP A 258 1.88 10.27 9.05
C ASP A 258 0.57 9.80 8.39
N GLY A 259 0.58 8.64 7.72
CA GLY A 259 -0.65 8.07 7.15
C GLY A 259 -0.44 6.96 6.12
N VAL A 260 -1.53 6.56 5.48
CA VAL A 260 -1.57 5.46 4.50
C VAL A 260 -1.90 6.03 3.11
N LEU A 261 -1.03 5.81 2.13
CA LEU A 261 -1.24 6.23 0.75
C LEU A 261 -2.52 5.59 0.18
N TYR A 262 -3.39 6.37 -0.46
CA TYR A 262 -4.53 5.83 -1.21
C TYR A 262 -4.52 6.16 -2.71
N GLY A 263 -3.60 7.02 -3.18
CA GLY A 263 -3.37 7.24 -4.61
C GLY A 263 -3.42 8.72 -4.98
N TYR A 264 -3.83 9.02 -6.21
CA TYR A 264 -4.03 10.39 -6.64
C TYR A 264 -5.21 11.02 -5.90
N ALA A 265 -5.02 12.25 -5.43
CA ALA A 265 -6.11 13.02 -4.86
C ALA A 265 -6.99 13.56 -6.02
N HIS A 266 -7.78 12.68 -6.65
CA HIS A 266 -8.80 13.10 -7.60
C HIS A 266 -10.07 13.44 -6.82
N GLN A 267 -10.39 14.74 -6.80
CA GLN A 267 -11.62 15.33 -6.27
C GLN A 267 -11.77 15.41 -4.75
N HIS A 268 -11.77 16.65 -4.24
CA HIS A 268 -12.93 17.28 -3.59
C HIS A 268 -12.55 18.74 -3.36
N GLU A 269 -12.71 19.58 -4.39
CA GLU A 269 -12.94 21.04 -4.31
C GLU A 269 -12.79 21.63 -5.71
N LYS A 270 -13.93 21.93 -6.34
CA LYS A 270 -14.01 23.11 -7.21
C LYS A 270 -13.93 24.32 -6.28
N GLU A 271 -12.76 24.59 -5.71
CA GLU A 271 -12.50 25.88 -5.07
C GLU A 271 -11.21 26.44 -5.66
N ASP A 272 -11.34 27.67 -6.10
CA ASP A 272 -10.40 28.46 -6.87
C ASP A 272 -9.01 28.49 -6.21
N ALA A 273 -8.00 27.83 -6.82
CA ALA A 273 -6.59 28.22 -6.62
C ALA A 273 -5.58 27.55 -7.55
N TYR A 274 -5.86 26.39 -8.16
CA TYR A 274 -4.80 25.69 -8.93
C TYR A 274 -5.30 25.15 -10.26
N PRO A 275 -4.74 25.62 -11.40
CA PRO A 275 -5.09 25.09 -12.70
C PRO A 275 -4.65 23.63 -12.81
N VAL A 276 -5.55 22.86 -13.42
CA VAL A 276 -5.49 21.43 -13.72
C VAL A 276 -4.28 21.14 -14.63
N GLU A 277 -3.15 20.83 -14.01
CA GLU A 277 -2.10 19.96 -14.56
C GLU A 277 -1.90 18.80 -13.57
N GLU A 278 -2.84 17.84 -13.62
CA GLU A 278 -3.01 16.71 -12.68
C GLU A 278 -1.90 15.64 -12.78
N ARG A 279 -0.67 16.00 -12.40
CA ARG A 279 0.41 15.07 -12.04
C ARG A 279 1.20 15.68 -10.88
N GLY A 280 0.74 15.50 -9.65
CA GLY A 280 1.50 15.99 -8.49
C GLY A 280 0.84 15.76 -7.14
N TYR A 281 -0.49 15.92 -7.03
CA TYR A 281 -1.21 15.76 -5.78
C TYR A 281 -1.49 14.29 -5.45
N ILE A 282 -1.05 13.88 -4.28
CA ILE A 282 -1.13 12.53 -3.73
C ILE A 282 -1.96 12.58 -2.45
N GLY A 283 -2.96 11.71 -2.37
CA GLY A 283 -3.83 11.55 -1.23
C GLY A 283 -3.38 10.42 -0.30
N TYR A 284 -3.44 10.67 1.01
CA TYR A 284 -3.21 9.66 2.03
C TYR A 284 -4.20 9.85 3.19
N VAL A 285 -4.55 8.75 3.86
CA VAL A 285 -5.38 8.80 5.08
C VAL A 285 -4.50 9.23 6.25
N PRO A 286 -4.77 10.36 6.93
CA PRO A 286 -3.94 10.83 8.03
C PRO A 286 -3.92 9.87 9.23
N SER A 287 -2.76 9.75 9.86
CA SER A 287 -2.48 8.88 11.00
C SER A 287 -3.39 9.14 12.20
N THR A 288 -3.79 10.39 12.44
CA THR A 288 -4.73 10.74 13.53
C THR A 288 -6.08 10.04 13.37
N ALA A 289 -6.67 10.11 12.17
CA ALA A 289 -7.93 9.44 11.86
C ALA A 289 -7.82 7.91 11.96
N ILE A 290 -6.66 7.36 11.58
CA ILE A 290 -6.38 5.93 11.72
C ILE A 290 -6.29 5.56 13.20
N LEU A 291 -5.55 6.31 14.02
CA LEU A 291 -5.40 6.03 15.44
C LEU A 291 -6.73 6.03 16.18
N ASP A 292 -7.59 7.01 15.91
CA ASP A 292 -8.92 7.10 16.51
C ASP A 292 -9.77 5.88 16.14
N TRP A 293 -9.80 5.52 14.86
CA TRP A 293 -10.48 4.32 14.39
C TRP A 293 -9.96 3.04 15.05
N LEU A 294 -8.64 2.87 15.16
CA LEU A 294 -8.04 1.69 15.77
C LEU A 294 -8.33 1.60 17.29
N ARG A 295 -8.56 2.74 17.96
CA ARG A 295 -8.92 2.82 19.40
C ARG A 295 -10.39 2.48 19.68
N GLU A 296 -11.29 2.81 18.77
CA GLU A 296 -12.74 2.61 18.95
C GLU A 296 -13.21 1.16 18.78
N GLY A 297 -12.32 0.23 18.42
CA GLY A 297 -12.65 -1.16 18.07
C GLY A 297 -12.56 -2.19 19.19
#